data_AF-A0A3L8CUB1-F1
#
_entry.id   AF-A0A3L8CUB1-F1
#
_cell.length_a   1.000
_cell.length_b   1.000
_cell.length_c   1.000
_cell.angle_alpha   90.00
_cell.angle_beta   90.00
_cell.angle_gamma   90.00
#
_symmetry.space_group_name_H-M   'P 1'
#
loop_
_entity.id
_entity.type
_entity.pdbx_description
1 polymer ?
#
loop_
_entity_poly.entity_id
_entity_poly.type
_entity_poly.pdbx_seq_one_letter_code
_entity_poly.pdbx_strand_id
1 'polypeptide(L)'
;MDLWTAFQALILGVVEGLTEFLPISSTGHQIIVADLLNFGGERAIAFNIIIQLGAILAVVWEFRRKILDVVTGLKSEPSARRFTANLLIAFMPAVVLGVLFSDLIHEYL
;
A
#
# COMPACT_ATOMS: atom_id res chain seq x y z
N MET A 1 10.86 -3.20 22.33
CA MET A 1 9.40 -3.46 22.32
C MET A 1 9.11 -4.41 23.46
N ASP A 2 8.04 -4.16 24.21
CA ASP A 2 7.50 -5.19 25.08
C ASP A 2 6.67 -6.19 24.24
N LEU A 3 6.32 -7.32 24.85
CA LEU A 3 5.57 -8.38 24.18
C LEU A 3 4.17 -7.93 23.76
N TRP A 4 3.58 -6.99 24.51
CA TRP A 4 2.26 -6.44 24.19
C TRP A 4 2.28 -5.62 22.91
N THR A 5 3.24 -4.70 22.76
CA THR A 5 3.40 -3.92 21.51
C THR A 5 3.67 -4.83 20.31
N ALA A 6 4.47 -5.88 20.50
CA ALA A 6 4.74 -6.85 19.43
C ALA A 6 3.47 -7.61 18.99
N PHE A 7 2.62 -7.98 19.96
CA PHE A 7 1.34 -8.62 19.68
C PHE A 7 0.35 -7.67 18.98
N GLN A 8 0.27 -6.41 19.40
CA GLN A 8 -0.53 -5.38 18.71
C GLN A 8 -0.07 -5.20 17.26
N ALA A 9 1.25 -5.11 17.03
CA ALA A 9 1.83 -5.00 15.69
C ALA A 9 1.52 -6.22 14.82
N LEU A 10 1.52 -7.42 15.38
CA LEU A 10 1.12 -8.64 14.67
C LEU A 10 -0.35 -8.59 14.23
N ILE A 11 -1.25 -8.18 15.12
CA ILE A 11 -2.69 -8.06 14.81
C ILE A 11 -2.90 -7.05 13.68
N LEU A 12 -2.33 -5.85 13.81
CA LEU A 12 -2.45 -4.80 12.80
C LEU A 12 -1.84 -5.23 11.46
N GLY A 13 -0.71 -5.94 11.47
CA GLY A 13 -0.11 -6.50 10.26
C GLY A 13 -0.97 -7.57 9.59
N VAL A 14 -1.65 -8.42 10.36
CA VAL A 14 -2.62 -9.39 9.82
C VAL A 14 -3.83 -8.69 9.21
N VAL A 15 -4.37 -7.68 9.91
CA VAL A 15 -5.51 -6.88 9.39
C VAL A 15 -5.13 -6.20 8.09
N GLU A 16 -3.95 -5.59 8.02
CA GLU A 16 -3.45 -4.95 6.80
C GLU A 16 -3.33 -5.96 5.66
N GLY A 17 -2.61 -7.06 5.87
CA GLY A 17 -2.38 -8.07 4.84
C GLY A 17 -3.66 -8.73 4.34
N LEU A 18 -4.70 -8.81 5.17
CA LEU A 18 -6.01 -9.33 4.77
C LEU A 18 -6.88 -8.28 4.06
N THR A 19 -6.83 -7.02 4.48
CA THR A 19 -7.78 -6.01 4.00
C THR A 19 -7.28 -5.21 2.81
N GLU A 20 -5.97 -5.07 2.61
CA GLU A 20 -5.39 -4.24 1.55
C GLU A 20 -5.72 -4.73 0.14
N PHE A 21 -5.86 -6.04 -0.05
CA PHE A 21 -6.17 -6.62 -1.36
C PHE A 21 -7.68 -6.78 -1.61
N LEU A 22 -8.50 -6.55 -0.58
CA LEU A 22 -9.95 -6.65 -0.67
C LEU A 22 -10.55 -5.24 -0.81
N PRO A 23 -11.63 -5.05 -1.59
CA PRO A 23 -12.27 -3.75 -1.77
C PRO A 23 -13.15 -3.38 -0.56
N ILE A 24 -12.56 -3.36 0.64
CA ILE A 24 -13.23 -3.16 1.94
C ILE A 24 -12.60 -2.06 2.80
N SER A 25 -11.61 -1.31 2.28
CA SER A 25 -10.86 -0.25 2.96
C SER A 25 -9.99 -0.73 4.13
N SER A 26 -8.70 -0.92 3.88
CA SER A 26 -7.68 -1.25 4.90
C SER A 26 -7.53 -0.13 5.93
N THR A 27 -7.47 1.14 5.49
CA THR A 27 -7.36 2.31 6.37
C THR A 27 -8.44 2.36 7.43
N GLY A 28 -9.71 2.08 7.07
CA GLY A 28 -10.81 2.07 8.03
C GLY A 28 -10.66 0.97 9.09
N HIS A 29 -10.27 -0.24 8.67
CA HIS A 29 -10.03 -1.36 9.58
C HIS A 29 -8.82 -1.10 10.50
N GLN A 30 -7.74 -0.50 9.97
CA GLN A 30 -6.57 -0.11 10.76
C GLN A 30 -6.93 0.88 11.86
N ILE A 31 -7.70 1.93 11.54
CA ILE A 31 -8.13 2.94 12.52
C ILE A 31 -8.95 2.29 13.65
N ILE A 32 -9.95 1.47 13.30
CA ILE A 32 -10.81 0.81 14.29
C ILE A 32 -10.01 -0.15 15.17
N VAL A 33 -9.18 -1.00 14.58
CA VAL A 33 -8.41 -2.00 15.35
C VAL A 33 -7.34 -1.35 16.20
N ALA A 34 -6.67 -0.30 15.70
CA ALA A 34 -5.68 0.46 16.47
C ALA A 34 -6.31 1.13 17.70
N ASP A 35 -7.50 1.73 17.55
CA ASP A 35 -8.26 2.32 18.65
C ASP A 35 -8.66 1.27 19.71
N LEU A 36 -9.20 0.13 19.27
CA LEU A 36 -9.56 -0.98 20.17
C LEU A 36 -8.35 -1.52 20.95
N LEU A 37 -7.16 -1.50 20.35
CA LEU A 37 -5.93 -1.95 20.99
C LEU A 37 -5.26 -0.84 21.83
N ASN A 38 -5.79 0.38 21.87
CA ASN A 38 -5.13 1.56 22.43
C ASN A 38 -3.72 1.79 21.83
N PHE A 39 -3.57 1.50 20.53
CA PHE A 39 -2.32 1.65 19.78
C PHE A 39 -2.37 2.98 18.99
N GLY A 40 -2.01 4.08 19.64
CA GLY A 40 -2.15 5.42 19.08
C GLY A 40 -0.87 6.28 19.08
N GLY A 41 -1.03 7.54 18.68
CA GLY A 41 0.04 8.53 18.62
C GLY A 41 0.89 8.47 17.35
N GLU A 42 1.94 9.28 17.28
CA GLU A 42 2.83 9.39 16.11
C GLU A 42 3.42 8.04 15.67
N ARG A 43 3.68 7.14 16.62
CA ARG A 43 4.20 5.79 16.34
C ARG A 43 3.20 4.93 15.56
N ALA A 44 1.90 5.06 15.86
CA ALA A 44 0.86 4.31 15.15
C ALA A 44 0.69 4.82 13.71
N ILE A 45 0.77 6.13 13.50
CA ILE A 45 0.73 6.74 12.16
C ILE A 45 1.90 6.24 11.31
N ALA A 46 3.13 6.31 11.85
CA ALA A 46 4.31 5.81 11.16
C ALA A 46 4.21 4.30 10.90
N PHE A 47 3.69 3.53 11.86
CA PHE A 47 3.49 2.09 11.73
C PHE A 47 2.53 1.75 10.59
N ASN A 48 1.38 2.43 10.48
CA ASN A 48 0.40 2.21 9.41
C ASN A 48 1.00 2.40 8.02
N ILE A 49 1.87 3.41 7.86
CA ILE A 49 2.60 3.64 6.60
C ILE A 49 3.61 2.51 6.33
N ILE A 50 4.32 2.04 7.36
CA ILE A 50 5.35 1.01 7.22
C ILE A 50 4.73 -0.37 6.92
N ILE A 51 3.60 -0.74 7.52
CA ILE A 51 2.99 -2.05 7.29
C ILE A 51 2.42 -2.21 5.88
N GLN A 52 1.93 -1.12 5.28
CA GLN A 52 1.49 -1.11 3.88
C GLN A 52 2.62 -1.52 2.93
N LEU A 53 3.88 -1.17 3.26
CA LEU A 53 5.03 -1.64 2.48
C LEU A 53 5.11 -3.18 2.46
N GLY A 54 4.74 -3.85 3.55
CA GLY A 54 4.65 -5.30 3.61
C GLY A 54 3.64 -5.86 2.60
N ALA A 55 2.47 -5.24 2.48
CA ALA A 55 1.46 -5.61 1.48
C ALA A 55 1.95 -5.36 0.05
N ILE A 56 2.60 -4.23 -0.21
CA ILE A 56 3.23 -3.93 -1.51
C ILE A 56 4.29 -4.98 -1.85
N LEU A 57 5.15 -5.35 -0.90
CA LEU A 57 6.17 -6.38 -1.09
C LEU A 57 5.57 -7.75 -1.38
N ALA A 58 4.41 -8.09 -0.79
CA ALA A 58 3.70 -9.33 -1.12
C ALA A 58 3.28 -9.35 -2.59
N VAL A 59 2.77 -8.23 -3.14
CA VAL A 59 2.41 -8.11 -4.57
C VAL A 59 3.65 -8.18 -5.46
N VAL A 60 4.72 -7.46 -5.10
CA VAL A 60 6.00 -7.50 -5.83
C VAL A 60 6.55 -8.93 -5.86
N TRP A 61 6.48 -9.65 -4.74
CA TRP A 61 6.89 -11.03 -4.66
C TRP A 61 6.01 -11.93 -5.53
N GLU A 62 4.68 -11.86 -5.39
CA GLU A 62 3.74 -12.69 -6.15
C GLU A 62 3.94 -12.51 -7.67
N PHE A 63 3.99 -11.26 -8.12
CA PHE A 63 4.16 -10.92 -9.54
C PHE A 63 5.62 -10.77 -10.00
N ARG A 64 6.60 -11.22 -9.20
CA ARG A 64 8.05 -11.02 -9.46
C ARG A 64 8.48 -11.41 -10.88
N ARG A 65 7.98 -12.55 -11.40
CA ARG A 65 8.31 -13.00 -12.76
C ARG A 65 7.75 -12.05 -13.80
N LYS A 66 6.47 -11.68 -13.68
CA LYS A 66 5.82 -10.73 -14.58
C LYS A 66 6.52 -9.37 -14.59
N ILE A 67 6.92 -8.89 -13.41
CA ILE A 67 7.67 -7.65 -13.25
C ILE A 67 9.02 -7.77 -13.98
N LEU A 68 9.77 -8.84 -13.74
CA LEU A 68 11.06 -9.08 -14.41
C LEU A 68 10.89 -9.15 -15.93
N ASP A 69 9.93 -9.93 -16.43
CA ASP A 69 9.66 -10.08 -17.86
C ASP A 69 9.36 -8.74 -18.53
N VAL A 70 8.50 -7.91 -17.91
CA VAL A 70 8.20 -6.57 -18.41
C VAL A 70 9.45 -5.70 -18.41
N VAL A 71 10.19 -5.65 -17.29
CA VAL A 71 11.38 -4.80 -17.14
C VAL A 71 12.48 -5.18 -18.14
N THR A 72 12.78 -6.47 -18.30
CA THR A 72 13.79 -6.94 -19.27
C THR A 72 13.30 -6.80 -20.71
N GLY A 73 12.00 -6.96 -20.94
CA GLY A 73 11.36 -6.85 -22.25
C GLY A 73 11.15 -5.41 -22.75
N LEU A 74 11.33 -4.38 -21.91
CA LEU A 74 11.03 -2.97 -22.27
C LEU A 74 11.70 -2.50 -23.57
N LYS A 75 12.92 -2.97 -23.86
CA LYS A 75 13.70 -2.54 -25.04
C LYS A 75 13.37 -3.34 -26.29
N SER A 76 13.05 -4.63 -26.15
CA SER A 76 12.92 -5.58 -27.26
C SER A 76 11.47 -5.90 -27.60
N GLU A 77 10.56 -5.88 -26.62
CA GLU A 77 9.21 -6.42 -26.77
C GLU A 77 8.15 -5.31 -26.91
N PRO A 78 7.36 -5.30 -28.00
CA PRO A 78 6.23 -4.38 -28.13
C PRO A 78 5.16 -4.57 -27.05
N SER A 79 4.94 -5.81 -26.59
CA SER A 79 3.99 -6.17 -25.53
C SER A 79 4.35 -5.53 -24.18
N ALA A 80 5.62 -5.59 -23.77
CA ALA A 80 6.11 -4.98 -22.54
C ALA A 80 5.95 -3.44 -22.55
N ARG A 81 6.24 -2.80 -23.69
CA ARG A 81 6.04 -1.36 -23.88
C ARG A 81 4.58 -0.96 -23.79
N ARG A 82 3.68 -1.73 -24.45
CA ARG A 82 2.23 -1.47 -24.39
C ARG A 82 1.68 -1.64 -22.98
N PHE A 83 2.09 -2.69 -22.27
CA PHE A 83 1.70 -2.89 -20.88
C PHE A 83 2.14 -1.71 -20.00
N THR A 84 3.40 -1.28 -20.12
CA THR A 84 3.96 -0.17 -19.36
C THR A 84 3.24 1.15 -19.68
N ALA A 85 2.97 1.43 -20.96
CA ALA A 85 2.23 2.61 -21.37
C ALA A 85 0.81 2.63 -20.78
N ASN A 86 0.09 1.50 -20.85
CA ASN A 86 -1.24 1.38 -20.26
C ASN A 86 -1.22 1.59 -18.74
N LEU A 87 -0.22 1.01 -18.05
CA LEU A 87 -0.05 1.19 -16.61
C LEU A 87 0.18 2.66 -16.25
N LEU A 88 1.05 3.34 -16.99
CA LEU A 88 1.29 4.78 -16.78
C LEU A 88 0.02 5.59 -17.04
N ILE A 89 -0.73 5.31 -18.12
CA ILE A 89 -1.99 6.01 -18.40
C ILE A 89 -3.00 5.82 -17.27
N ALA A 90 -3.08 4.62 -16.68
CA ALA A 90 -3.98 4.34 -15.56
C ALA A 90 -3.52 5.01 -14.25
N PHE A 91 -2.21 5.09 -14.01
CA PHE A 91 -1.61 5.60 -12.78
C PHE A 91 -1.50 7.14 -12.74
N MET A 92 -1.16 7.77 -13.87
CA MET A 92 -0.86 9.20 -13.94
C MET A 92 -1.99 10.11 -13.45
N PRO A 93 -3.29 9.87 -13.75
CA PRO A 93 -4.37 10.70 -13.21
C PRO A 93 -4.38 10.73 -11.68
N ALA A 94 -4.15 9.60 -11.03
CA ALA A 94 -4.11 9.51 -9.57
C ALA A 94 -2.92 10.30 -8.99
N VAL A 95 -1.75 10.24 -9.62
CA VAL A 95 -0.58 11.03 -9.20
C VAL A 95 -0.83 12.53 -9.35
N VAL A 96 -1.32 12.95 -10.52
CA VAL A 96 -1.54 14.37 -10.82
C VAL A 96 -2.57 14.96 -9.85
N LEU A 97 -3.72 14.29 -9.68
CA LEU A 97 -4.74 14.75 -8.75
C LEU A 97 -4.27 14.64 -7.29
N GLY A 98 -3.59 13.55 -6.92
CA GLY A 98 -3.05 13.37 -5.58
C GLY A 98 -2.07 14.47 -5.17
N VAL A 99 -1.18 14.89 -6.08
CA VAL A 99 -0.25 16.00 -5.81
C VAL A 99 -0.97 17.35 -5.77
N LEU A 100 -1.83 17.64 -6.76
CA LEU A 100 -2.54 18.92 -6.85
C LEU A 100 -3.50 19.18 -5.70
N PHE A 101 -4.10 18.13 -5.15
CA PHE A 101 -5.10 18.22 -4.07
C PHE A 101 -4.59 17.67 -2.74
N SER A 102 -3.28 17.44 -2.59
CA SER A 102 -2.69 16.83 -1.37
C SER A 102 -3.02 17.61 -0.10
N ASP A 103 -2.95 18.94 -0.12
CA ASP A 103 -3.29 19.80 1.02
C ASP A 103 -4.79 19.71 1.35
N LEU A 104 -5.65 19.75 0.34
CA LEU A 104 -7.10 19.65 0.50
C LEU A 104 -7.52 18.29 1.06
N ILE A 105 -6.88 17.21 0.60
CA ILE A 105 -7.12 15.86 1.11
C ILE A 105 -6.76 15.81 2.58
N HIS A 106 -5.58 16.27 3.00
CA HIS A 106 -5.18 16.27 4.41
C HIS A 106 -6.04 17.18 5.30
N GLU A 107 -6.61 18.27 4.76
CA GLU A 107 -7.46 19.16 5.55
C GLU A 107 -8.84 18.55 5.84
N TYR A 108 -9.40 17.78 4.91
CA TYR A 108 -10.79 17.32 4.97
C TYR A 108 -10.97 15.81 5.17
N LEU A 109 -9.92 14.99 5.00
CA LEU A 109 -9.94 13.52 5.10
C LEU A 109 -8.84 13.02 6.04
#